data_AF-A0A4R8IEW9-F1
#
_entry.id   AF-A0A4R8IEW9-F1
#
_cell.length_a   1.000
_cell.length_b   1.000
_cell.length_c   1.000
_cell.angle_alpha   90.00
_cell.angle_beta   90.00
_cell.angle_gamma   90.00
#
_symmetry.space_group_name_H-M   'P 1'
#
loop_
_entity.id
_entity.type
_entity.pdbx_description
1 polymer ?
#
loop_
_entity_poly.entity_id
_entity_poly.type
_entity_poly.pdbx_seq_one_letter_code
_entity_poly.pdbx_strand_id
1 'polypeptide(L)'
;MVGKKNIVFGFIYLVFTAALGLVMVDKYDDYGAAVQEKQSAVGRLQQLQTDDFEEMLEPLSGEEIARANTAGILSFNKLFNSQSEIDAIKGGAHAHGNLESLLNIAVGLVLGFLAINVIFKQVISWIFIAGALLHSGMLYLETLFGMGWAGAVLNTGIGPFLILIGLALAGIAAAIGFRGEPVKD
;
A
#
# COMPACT_ATOMS: atom_id res chain seq x y z
N MET A 1 -25.90 2.08 19.22
CA MET A 1 -24.45 1.82 19.08
C MET A 1 -23.95 2.44 17.78
N VAL A 2 -23.57 3.71 17.84
CA VAL A 2 -23.02 4.48 16.72
C VAL A 2 -21.80 3.79 16.11
N GLY A 3 -20.94 3.21 16.94
CA GLY A 3 -19.71 2.54 16.49
C GLY A 3 -19.91 1.28 15.64
N LYS A 4 -21.13 0.69 15.61
CA LYS A 4 -21.44 -0.49 14.78
C LYS A 4 -21.08 -0.27 13.31
N LYS A 5 -21.29 0.94 12.79
CA LYS A 5 -21.02 1.23 11.37
C LYS A 5 -19.52 1.20 11.04
N ASN A 6 -18.63 1.67 11.92
CA ASN A 6 -17.19 1.54 11.68
C ASN A 6 -16.73 0.10 11.77
N ILE A 7 -17.31 -0.70 12.69
CA ILE A 7 -16.98 -2.13 12.81
C ILE A 7 -17.33 -2.85 11.51
N VAL A 8 -18.58 -2.68 11.03
CA VAL A 8 -19.04 -3.29 9.77
C VAL A 8 -18.21 -2.80 8.60
N PHE A 9 -18.00 -1.48 8.48
CA PHE A 9 -17.15 -0.90 7.44
C PHE A 9 -15.75 -1.51 7.48
N GLY A 10 -15.09 -1.51 8.64
CA GLY A 10 -13.73 -1.99 8.78
C GLY A 10 -13.56 -3.47 8.48
N PHE A 11 -14.52 -4.34 8.85
CA PHE A 11 -14.45 -5.75 8.45
C PHE A 11 -14.65 -5.94 6.94
N ILE A 12 -15.64 -5.25 6.34
CA ILE A 12 -15.86 -5.32 4.89
C ILE A 12 -14.63 -4.81 4.16
N TYR A 13 -14.09 -3.67 4.60
CA TYR A 13 -12.94 -3.03 4.01
C TYR A 13 -11.68 -3.90 4.13
N LEU A 14 -11.49 -4.55 5.29
CA LEU A 14 -10.38 -5.49 5.52
C LEU A 14 -10.43 -6.68 4.56
N VAL A 15 -11.61 -7.20 4.23
CA VAL A 15 -11.74 -8.30 3.26
C VAL A 15 -11.24 -7.86 1.89
N PHE A 16 -11.61 -6.67 1.43
CA PHE A 16 -11.15 -6.15 0.14
C PHE A 16 -9.65 -5.87 0.14
N THR A 17 -9.12 -5.25 1.20
CA THR A 17 -7.71 -4.89 1.26
C THR A 17 -6.83 -6.12 1.42
N ALA A 18 -7.25 -7.11 2.24
CA ALA A 18 -6.54 -8.38 2.38
C ALA A 18 -6.56 -9.20 1.09
N ALA A 19 -7.65 -9.15 0.31
CA ALA A 19 -7.72 -9.81 -0.99
C ALA A 19 -6.69 -9.26 -1.99
N LEU A 20 -6.16 -8.04 -1.80
CA LEU A 20 -5.05 -7.52 -2.62
C LEU A 20 -3.76 -8.33 -2.47
N GLY A 21 -3.60 -9.02 -1.34
CA GLY A 21 -2.51 -9.99 -1.20
C GLY A 21 -2.53 -11.05 -2.31
N LEU A 22 -3.72 -11.48 -2.75
CA LEU A 22 -3.86 -12.45 -3.83
C LEU A 22 -3.49 -11.84 -5.19
N VAL A 23 -3.96 -10.62 -5.48
CA VAL A 23 -3.63 -9.89 -6.72
C VAL A 23 -2.11 -9.64 -6.83
N MET A 24 -1.46 -9.39 -5.71
CA MET A 24 -0.01 -9.21 -5.65
C MET A 24 0.75 -10.51 -5.96
N VAL A 25 0.22 -11.68 -5.57
CA VAL A 25 0.85 -12.98 -5.84
C VAL A 25 1.01 -13.20 -7.34
N ASP A 26 -0.02 -12.89 -8.13
CA ASP A 26 0.01 -13.05 -9.60
C ASP A 26 1.12 -12.22 -10.28
N LYS A 27 1.59 -11.13 -9.65
CA LYS A 27 2.67 -10.28 -10.17
C LYS A 27 4.07 -10.83 -9.92
N TYR A 28 4.23 -11.82 -9.03
CA TYR A 28 5.54 -12.38 -8.71
C TYR A 28 6.11 -13.26 -9.82
N ASP A 29 5.28 -13.76 -10.75
CA ASP A 29 5.74 -14.52 -11.91
C ASP A 29 6.58 -13.62 -12.84
N ASP A 30 6.08 -12.44 -13.18
CA ASP A 30 6.80 -11.45 -14.00
C ASP A 30 8.07 -10.95 -13.29
N TYR A 31 8.00 -10.74 -11.98
CA TYR A 31 9.18 -10.41 -11.17
C TYR A 31 10.22 -11.54 -11.21
N GLY A 32 9.80 -12.80 -11.04
CA GLY A 32 10.67 -13.96 -11.11
C GLY A 32 11.37 -14.09 -12.46
N ALA A 33 10.64 -13.88 -13.56
CA ALA A 33 11.20 -13.84 -14.90
C ALA A 33 12.23 -12.70 -15.06
N ALA A 34 11.94 -11.51 -14.53
CA ALA A 34 12.87 -10.37 -14.57
C ALA A 34 14.14 -10.62 -13.72
N VAL A 35 14.01 -11.30 -12.57
CA VAL A 35 15.15 -11.73 -11.74
C VAL A 35 16.04 -12.70 -12.51
N GLN A 36 15.46 -13.69 -13.19
CA GLN A 36 16.21 -14.66 -13.98
C GLN A 36 16.96 -14.00 -15.14
N GLU A 37 16.30 -13.09 -15.86
CA GLU A 37 16.91 -12.32 -16.95
C GLU A 37 18.07 -11.46 -16.46
N LYS A 38 17.88 -10.75 -15.35
CA LYS A 38 18.94 -9.97 -14.70
C LYS A 38 20.10 -10.85 -14.26
N GLN A 39 19.82 -12.03 -13.70
CA GLN A 39 20.87 -12.95 -13.27
C GLN A 39 21.72 -13.44 -14.45
N SER A 40 21.10 -13.73 -15.60
CA SER A 40 21.80 -14.11 -16.82
C SER A 40 22.63 -12.96 -17.40
N ALA A 41 22.04 -11.77 -17.56
CA ALA A 41 22.71 -10.64 -18.21
C ALA A 41 23.87 -10.08 -17.37
N VAL A 42 23.66 -9.91 -16.07
CA VAL A 42 24.70 -9.44 -15.15
C VAL A 42 25.75 -10.52 -14.90
N GLY A 43 25.36 -11.80 -14.84
CA GLY A 43 26.29 -12.92 -14.73
C GLY A 43 27.28 -12.96 -15.90
N ARG A 44 26.79 -12.82 -17.14
CA ARG A 44 27.65 -12.69 -18.33
C ARG A 44 28.59 -11.49 -18.21
N LEU A 45 28.10 -10.32 -17.79
CA LEU A 45 28.96 -9.14 -17.61
C LEU A 45 30.07 -9.34 -16.58
N GLN A 46 29.76 -9.97 -15.46
CA GLN A 46 30.75 -10.30 -14.43
C GLN A 46 31.80 -11.28 -14.95
N GLN A 47 31.38 -12.26 -15.74
CA GLN A 47 32.28 -13.19 -16.40
C GLN A 47 33.19 -12.47 -17.40
N LEU A 48 32.63 -11.65 -18.30
CA LEU A 48 33.42 -10.86 -19.25
C LEU A 48 34.43 -9.96 -18.55
N GLN A 49 34.06 -9.33 -17.43
CA GLN A 49 35.01 -8.54 -16.64
C GLN A 49 36.14 -9.40 -16.03
N THR A 50 35.84 -10.63 -15.65
CA THR A 50 36.83 -11.57 -15.07
C THR A 50 37.78 -12.10 -16.13
N ASP A 51 37.26 -12.33 -17.33
CA ASP A 51 37.97 -12.90 -18.47
C ASP A 51 38.61 -11.80 -19.37
N ASP A 52 38.86 -10.60 -18.82
CA ASP A 52 39.46 -9.43 -19.52
C ASP A 52 38.76 -9.05 -20.85
N PHE A 53 37.43 -9.20 -20.87
CA PHE A 53 36.53 -8.97 -22.00
C PHE A 53 36.76 -9.92 -23.19
N GLU A 54 37.26 -11.12 -22.91
CA GLU A 54 37.30 -12.23 -23.87
C GLU A 54 36.07 -13.13 -23.72
N GLU A 55 35.59 -13.67 -24.84
CA GLU A 55 34.58 -14.72 -24.86
C GLU A 55 35.07 -15.82 -25.81
N MET A 56 35.15 -17.07 -25.33
CA MET A 56 35.72 -18.20 -26.10
C MET A 56 37.17 -17.97 -26.57
N LEU A 57 38.01 -17.31 -25.76
CA LEU A 57 39.41 -16.97 -26.07
C LEU A 57 39.58 -15.92 -27.18
N GLU A 58 38.52 -15.22 -27.55
CA GLU A 58 38.56 -14.11 -28.50
C GLU A 58 38.19 -12.79 -27.80
N PRO A 59 38.97 -11.70 -27.98
CA PRO A 59 38.64 -10.41 -27.41
C PRO A 59 37.39 -9.84 -28.08
N LEU A 60 36.45 -9.37 -27.27
CA LEU A 60 35.25 -8.71 -27.76
C LEU A 60 35.57 -7.32 -28.31
N SER A 61 34.84 -6.93 -29.36
CA SER A 61 34.86 -5.56 -29.83
C SER A 61 34.22 -4.61 -28.82
N GLY A 62 34.59 -3.33 -28.87
CA GLY A 62 33.97 -2.29 -28.03
C GLY A 62 32.45 -2.20 -28.21
N GLU A 63 31.94 -2.51 -29.40
CA GLU A 63 30.49 -2.56 -29.66
C GLU A 63 29.83 -3.72 -28.90
N GLU A 64 30.43 -4.91 -28.90
CA GLU A 64 29.88 -6.08 -28.21
C GLU A 64 29.90 -5.91 -26.70
N ILE A 65 30.97 -5.31 -26.15
CA ILE A 65 31.07 -4.94 -24.74
C ILE A 65 29.97 -3.92 -24.40
N ALA A 66 29.77 -2.90 -25.24
CA ALA A 66 28.73 -1.91 -25.02
C ALA A 66 27.32 -2.52 -25.07
N ARG A 67 27.07 -3.48 -25.96
CA ARG A 67 25.81 -4.22 -26.04
C ARG A 67 25.58 -5.09 -24.81
N ALA A 68 26.61 -5.80 -24.33
CA ALA A 68 26.53 -6.58 -23.11
C ALA A 68 26.20 -5.70 -21.90
N ASN A 69 26.88 -4.54 -21.77
CA ASN A 69 26.62 -3.60 -20.69
C ASN A 69 25.19 -3.05 -20.75
N THR A 70 24.74 -2.66 -21.95
CA THR A 70 23.38 -2.20 -22.19
C THR A 70 22.34 -3.25 -21.80
N ALA A 71 22.57 -4.52 -22.15
CA ALA A 71 21.70 -5.62 -21.75
C ALA A 71 21.60 -5.77 -20.22
N GLY A 72 22.73 -5.63 -19.52
CA GLY A 72 22.76 -5.56 -18.06
C GLY A 72 21.90 -4.42 -17.50
N ILE A 73 22.07 -3.21 -18.00
CA ILE A 73 21.28 -2.03 -17.57
C ILE A 73 19.78 -2.22 -17.82
N LEU A 74 19.41 -2.71 -19.01
CA LEU A 74 18.00 -2.97 -19.35
C LEU A 74 17.39 -4.05 -18.45
N SER A 75 18.16 -5.08 -18.10
CA SER A 75 17.68 -6.13 -17.19
C SER A 75 17.38 -5.59 -15.78
N PHE A 76 18.19 -4.64 -15.28
CA PHE A 76 17.89 -3.93 -14.03
C PHE A 76 16.63 -3.07 -14.16
N ASN A 77 16.49 -2.32 -15.25
CA ASN A 77 15.30 -1.49 -15.48
C ASN A 77 14.02 -2.33 -15.48
N LYS A 78 14.03 -3.48 -16.17
CA LYS A 78 12.91 -4.42 -16.20
C LYS A 78 12.57 -4.95 -14.80
N LEU A 79 13.59 -5.36 -14.03
CA LEU A 79 13.41 -5.78 -12.65
C LEU A 79 12.76 -4.68 -11.80
N PHE A 80 13.28 -3.45 -11.84
CA PHE A 80 12.74 -2.35 -11.05
C PHE A 80 11.30 -2.00 -11.43
N ASN A 81 10.96 -2.01 -12.72
CA ASN A 81 9.59 -1.77 -13.16
C ASN A 81 8.63 -2.86 -12.65
N SER A 82 9.02 -4.14 -12.76
CA SER A 82 8.20 -5.25 -12.25
C SER A 82 8.01 -5.18 -10.72
N GLN A 83 9.04 -4.76 -9.99
CA GLN A 83 8.99 -4.60 -8.55
C GLN A 83 8.11 -3.40 -8.14
N SER A 84 8.16 -2.30 -8.89
CA SER A 84 7.40 -1.08 -8.58
C SER A 84 5.90 -1.34 -8.49
N GLU A 85 5.35 -2.21 -9.33
CA GLU A 85 3.94 -2.58 -9.28
C GLU A 85 3.58 -3.40 -8.03
N ILE A 86 4.46 -4.31 -7.63
CA ILE A 86 4.31 -5.10 -6.40
C ILE A 86 4.35 -4.17 -5.18
N ASP A 87 5.34 -3.27 -5.14
CA ASP A 87 5.55 -2.37 -4.01
C ASP A 87 4.42 -1.33 -3.89
N ALA A 88 3.84 -0.87 -5.00
CA ALA A 88 2.67 0.00 -5.01
C ALA A 88 1.45 -0.65 -4.33
N ILE A 89 1.25 -1.96 -4.53
CA ILE A 89 0.18 -2.70 -3.85
C ILE A 89 0.58 -2.99 -2.40
N LYS A 90 1.75 -3.59 -2.19
CA LYS A 90 2.23 -4.08 -0.88
C LYS A 90 2.37 -2.97 0.14
N GLY A 91 3.15 -1.95 -0.20
CA GLY A 91 3.43 -0.81 0.69
C GLY A 91 2.36 0.27 0.65
N GLY A 92 1.63 0.37 -0.46
CA GLY A 92 0.54 1.33 -0.64
C GLY A 92 -0.81 0.78 -0.20
N ALA A 93 -1.66 0.45 -1.17
CA ALA A 93 -3.07 0.17 -0.97
C ALA A 93 -3.34 -0.96 0.05
N HIS A 94 -2.54 -2.03 0.04
CA HIS A 94 -2.72 -3.17 0.94
C HIS A 94 -2.38 -2.81 2.39
N ALA A 95 -1.19 -2.26 2.65
CA ALA A 95 -0.75 -1.93 4.01
C ALA A 95 -1.62 -0.84 4.65
N HIS A 96 -1.88 0.27 3.94
CA HIS A 96 -2.71 1.36 4.44
C HIS A 96 -4.17 0.93 4.61
N GLY A 97 -4.71 0.17 3.65
CA GLY A 97 -6.07 -0.36 3.73
C GLY A 97 -6.30 -1.27 4.93
N ASN A 98 -5.35 -2.16 5.23
CA ASN A 98 -5.43 -3.03 6.41
C ASN A 98 -5.38 -2.21 7.71
N LEU A 99 -4.46 -1.24 7.81
CA LEU A 99 -4.33 -0.40 8.99
C LEU A 99 -5.60 0.42 9.26
N GLU A 100 -6.18 1.01 8.22
CA GLU A 100 -7.38 1.85 8.34
C GLU A 100 -8.65 1.04 8.60
N SER A 101 -8.69 -0.19 8.10
CA SER A 101 -9.73 -1.17 8.44
C SER A 101 -9.69 -1.50 9.93
N LEU A 102 -8.52 -1.87 10.45
CA LEU A 102 -8.32 -2.16 11.87
C LEU A 102 -8.61 -0.94 12.74
N LEU A 103 -8.20 0.25 12.29
CA LEU A 103 -8.46 1.50 12.98
C LEU A 103 -9.97 1.80 13.06
N ASN A 104 -10.72 1.58 11.98
CA ASN A 104 -12.18 1.72 11.99
C ASN A 104 -12.84 0.70 12.94
N ILE A 105 -12.39 -0.55 12.96
CA ILE A 105 -12.89 -1.55 13.91
C ILE A 105 -12.63 -1.08 15.35
N ALA A 106 -11.39 -0.69 15.66
CA ALA A 106 -10.99 -0.23 16.98
C ALA A 106 -11.79 1.00 17.43
N VAL A 107 -11.92 2.01 16.57
CA VAL A 107 -12.72 3.21 16.86
C VAL A 107 -14.18 2.86 17.05
N GLY A 108 -14.74 1.97 16.23
CA GLY A 108 -16.12 1.51 16.38
C GLY A 108 -16.37 0.83 17.71
N LEU A 109 -15.42 0.03 18.20
CA LEU A 109 -15.45 -0.53 19.54
C LEU A 109 -15.38 0.60 20.59
N VAL A 110 -14.37 1.47 20.53
CA VAL A 110 -14.18 2.60 21.47
C VAL A 110 -15.45 3.45 21.59
N LEU A 111 -16.06 3.84 20.47
CA LEU A 111 -17.30 4.64 20.45
C LEU A 111 -18.46 3.97 21.20
N GLY A 112 -18.48 2.64 21.25
CA GLY A 112 -19.44 1.87 22.04
C GLY A 112 -19.28 2.02 23.56
N PHE A 113 -18.11 2.44 24.04
CA PHE A 113 -17.78 2.61 25.47
C PHE A 113 -17.76 4.07 25.93
N LEU A 114 -17.99 5.03 25.02
CA LEU A 114 -17.99 6.46 25.37
C LEU A 114 -19.39 6.91 25.80
N ALA A 115 -19.54 7.51 26.97
CA ALA A 115 -20.75 8.20 27.40
C ALA A 115 -20.68 9.70 27.06
N ILE A 116 -20.67 10.01 25.77
CA ILE A 116 -20.71 11.37 25.22
C ILE A 116 -21.94 11.57 24.34
N ASN A 117 -22.22 12.81 23.95
CA ASN A 117 -23.30 13.15 23.05
C ASN A 117 -23.22 12.31 21.74
N VAL A 118 -24.35 11.74 21.34
CA VAL A 118 -24.46 10.88 20.15
C VAL A 118 -23.96 11.55 18.88
N ILE A 119 -24.16 12.87 18.73
CA ILE A 119 -23.71 13.63 17.55
C ILE A 119 -22.18 13.61 17.46
N PHE A 120 -21.48 13.77 18.58
CA PHE A 120 -20.02 13.71 18.60
C PHE A 120 -19.52 12.31 18.20
N LYS A 121 -20.18 11.24 18.66
CA LYS A 121 -19.85 9.88 18.21
C LYS A 121 -20.04 9.72 16.70
N GLN A 122 -21.13 10.30 16.16
CA GLN A 122 -21.45 10.24 14.74
C GLN A 122 -20.40 10.97 13.90
N VAL A 123 -19.96 12.15 14.35
CA VAL A 123 -18.91 12.95 13.69
C VAL A 123 -17.59 12.18 13.67
N ILE A 124 -17.10 11.70 14.82
CA ILE A 124 -15.86 10.91 14.90
C ILE A 124 -15.95 9.72 13.95
N SER A 125 -17.06 8.99 14.02
CA SER A 125 -17.28 7.81 13.21
C SER A 125 -17.24 8.08 11.71
N TRP A 126 -17.92 9.14 11.23
CA TRP A 126 -17.90 9.50 9.82
C TRP A 126 -16.55 10.03 9.35
N ILE A 127 -15.82 10.75 10.20
CA ILE A 127 -14.48 11.23 9.89
C ILE A 127 -13.54 10.04 9.62
N PHE A 128 -13.60 8.97 10.41
CA PHE A 128 -12.77 7.78 10.18
C PHE A 128 -13.11 7.03 8.89
N ILE A 129 -14.40 6.92 8.56
CA ILE A 129 -14.84 6.27 7.30
C ILE A 129 -14.42 7.12 6.11
N ALA A 130 -14.69 8.42 6.15
CA ALA A 130 -14.32 9.35 5.08
C ALA A 130 -12.80 9.43 4.91
N GLY A 131 -12.05 9.48 6.02
CA GLY A 131 -10.59 9.47 6.02
C GLY A 131 -10.04 8.19 5.38
N ALA A 132 -10.59 7.02 5.71
CA ALA A 132 -10.16 5.77 5.10
C ALA A 132 -10.43 5.70 3.59
N LEU A 133 -11.63 6.13 3.17
CA LEU A 133 -11.98 6.18 1.75
C LEU A 133 -11.11 7.18 0.96
N LEU A 134 -10.82 8.34 1.56
CA LEU A 134 -10.02 9.40 0.92
C LEU A 134 -8.50 9.19 1.04
N HIS A 135 -8.05 8.19 1.81
CA HIS A 135 -6.64 7.81 1.92
C HIS A 135 -6.39 6.46 1.24
N SER A 136 -6.55 5.34 1.94
CA SER A 136 -6.31 4.01 1.33
C SER A 136 -7.30 3.67 0.22
N GLY A 137 -8.52 4.21 0.26
CA GLY A 137 -9.50 3.98 -0.79
C GLY A 137 -9.09 4.64 -2.11
N MET A 138 -8.50 5.84 -2.04
CA MET A 138 -7.95 6.50 -3.23
C MET A 138 -6.70 5.78 -3.74
N LEU A 139 -5.82 5.29 -2.83
CA LEU A 139 -4.69 4.44 -3.21
C LEU A 139 -5.14 3.18 -3.96
N TYR A 140 -6.23 2.54 -3.50
CA TYR A 140 -6.84 1.39 -4.16
C TYR A 140 -7.27 1.75 -5.59
N LEU A 141 -8.00 2.86 -5.75
CA LEU A 141 -8.51 3.29 -7.05
C LEU A 141 -7.41 3.67 -8.03
N GLU A 142 -6.38 4.36 -7.56
CA GLU A 142 -5.24 4.75 -8.38
C GLU A 142 -4.41 3.52 -8.79
N THR A 143 -4.04 2.67 -7.83
CA THR A 143 -3.06 1.60 -8.06
C THR A 143 -3.65 0.43 -8.86
N LEU A 144 -4.90 0.06 -8.61
CA LEU A 144 -5.51 -1.13 -9.23
C LEU A 144 -6.33 -0.81 -10.46
N PHE A 145 -7.01 0.34 -10.48
CA PHE A 145 -7.87 0.72 -11.58
C PHE A 145 -7.28 1.82 -12.45
N GLY A 146 -6.07 2.31 -12.14
CA GLY A 146 -5.41 3.36 -12.92
C GLY A 146 -6.17 4.68 -12.94
N MET A 147 -7.02 4.93 -11.94
CA MET A 147 -7.87 6.11 -11.90
C MET A 147 -7.08 7.34 -11.46
N GLY A 148 -6.45 8.05 -12.40
CA GLY A 148 -5.58 9.19 -12.08
C GLY A 148 -6.24 10.34 -11.29
N TRP A 149 -7.57 10.48 -11.36
CA TRP A 149 -8.29 11.45 -10.53
C TRP A 149 -8.23 11.10 -9.04
N ALA A 150 -8.14 9.81 -8.69
CA ALA A 150 -7.99 9.38 -7.30
C ALA A 150 -6.62 9.80 -6.74
N GLY A 151 -5.56 9.70 -7.55
CA GLY A 151 -4.24 10.23 -7.21
C GLY A 151 -4.23 11.73 -6.99
N ALA A 152 -4.99 12.50 -7.80
CA ALA A 152 -5.14 13.94 -7.58
C ALA A 152 -5.78 14.26 -6.22
N VAL A 153 -6.79 13.49 -5.81
CA VAL A 153 -7.41 13.63 -4.47
C VAL A 153 -6.44 13.20 -3.37
N LEU A 154 -5.74 12.08 -3.53
CA LEU A 154 -4.76 11.57 -2.58
C LEU A 154 -3.67 12.62 -2.29
N ASN A 155 -3.17 13.28 -3.34
CA ASN A 155 -2.15 14.33 -3.25
C ASN A 155 -2.59 15.59 -2.51
N THR A 156 -3.90 15.78 -2.27
CA THR A 156 -4.37 16.86 -1.39
C THR A 156 -4.06 16.60 0.08
N GLY A 157 -3.77 15.35 0.48
CA GLY A 157 -3.54 14.96 1.86
C GLY A 157 -4.79 14.96 2.75
N ILE A 158 -5.99 15.12 2.17
CA ILE A 158 -7.24 15.23 2.93
C ILE A 158 -7.56 13.96 3.73
N GLY A 159 -7.27 12.78 3.18
CA GLY A 159 -7.49 11.49 3.84
C GLY A 159 -6.70 11.35 5.15
N PRO A 160 -5.36 11.43 5.13
CA PRO A 160 -4.53 11.43 6.34
C PRO A 160 -4.93 12.51 7.34
N PHE A 161 -5.24 13.71 6.87
CA PHE A 161 -5.68 14.81 7.73
C PHE A 161 -6.97 14.49 8.49
N LEU A 162 -7.97 13.91 7.80
CA LEU A 162 -9.20 13.45 8.44
C LEU A 162 -8.94 12.34 9.45
N ILE A 163 -8.06 11.37 9.14
CA ILE A 163 -7.69 10.31 10.09
C ILE A 163 -7.06 10.91 11.36
N LEU A 164 -6.15 11.87 11.22
CA LEU A 164 -5.51 12.54 12.36
C LEU A 164 -6.52 13.33 13.22
N ILE A 165 -7.44 14.06 12.59
CA ILE A 165 -8.53 14.74 13.31
C ILE A 165 -9.40 13.71 14.03
N GLY A 166 -9.76 12.61 13.36
CA GLY A 166 -10.54 11.52 13.94
C GLY A 166 -9.86 10.95 15.18
N LEU A 167 -8.56 10.67 15.11
CA LEU A 167 -7.75 10.19 16.23
C LEU A 167 -7.73 11.19 17.40
N ALA A 168 -7.50 12.47 17.12
CA ALA A 168 -7.51 13.50 18.15
C ALA A 168 -8.88 13.61 18.84
N LEU A 169 -9.97 13.66 18.06
CA LEU A 169 -11.33 13.74 18.60
C LEU A 169 -11.71 12.48 19.39
N ALA A 170 -11.35 11.30 18.91
CA ALA A 170 -11.57 10.05 19.64
C ALA A 170 -10.79 10.00 20.96
N GLY A 171 -9.54 10.47 20.96
CA GLY A 171 -8.72 10.57 22.18
C GLY A 171 -9.32 11.52 23.22
N ILE A 172 -9.75 12.71 22.79
CA ILE A 172 -10.44 13.68 23.66
C ILE A 172 -11.75 13.10 24.20
N ALA A 173 -12.55 12.47 23.33
CA ALA A 173 -13.82 11.86 23.71
C ALA A 173 -13.63 10.70 24.71
N ALA A 174 -12.56 9.91 24.55
CA ALA A 174 -12.18 8.86 25.48
C ALA A 174 -11.77 9.43 26.86
N ALA A 175 -10.96 10.48 26.88
CA ALA A 175 -10.53 11.12 28.13
C ALA A 175 -11.70 11.68 28.96
N ILE A 176 -12.75 12.16 28.30
CA ILE A 176 -13.90 12.80 28.97
C ILE A 176 -14.99 11.78 29.33
N GLY A 177 -15.22 10.78 28.47
CA GLY A 177 -16.46 10.00 28.49
C GLY A 177 -16.30 8.49 28.59
N PHE A 178 -15.09 7.92 28.66
CA PHE A 178 -14.92 6.47 28.70
C PHE A 178 -15.48 5.87 30.00
N ARG A 179 -16.34 4.84 29.90
CA ARG A 179 -17.00 4.23 31.07
C ARG A 179 -16.56 2.82 31.42
N GLY A 180 -15.70 2.18 30.62
CA GLY A 180 -15.27 0.79 30.85
C GLY A 180 -16.35 -0.26 30.59
N GLU A 181 -17.60 0.14 30.34
CA GLU A 181 -18.72 -0.72 29.94
C GLU A 181 -19.40 -0.19 28.67
N PRO A 182 -20.05 -1.06 27.87
CA PRO A 182 -20.82 -0.63 26.70
C PRO A 182 -21.97 0.32 27.08
N VAL A 183 -22.03 1.46 26.41
CA VAL A 183 -23.04 2.49 26.65
C VAL A 183 -24.18 2.36 25.64
N LYS A 184 -25.43 2.47 26.12
CA LYS A 184 -26.60 2.59 25.25
C LYS A 184 -26.69 4.02 24.71
N ASP A 185 -26.81 4.14 23.40
CA ASP A 185 -27.00 5.43 22.71
C ASP A 185 -28.48 5.83 22.67
#